data_AF-Q972D6-F1
#
_entry.id   AF-Q972D6-F1
#
_cell.length_a   1.000
_cell.length_b   1.000
_cell.length_c   1.000
_cell.angle_alpha   90.00
_cell.angle_beta   90.00
_cell.angle_gamma   90.00
#
_symmetry.space_group_name_H-M   'P 1'
#
loop_
_entity.id
_entity.type
_entity.pdbx_description
1 polymer ?
#
loop_
_entity_poly.entity_id
_entity_poly.type
_entity_poly.pdbx_seq_one_letter_code
_entity_poly.pdbx_strand_id
1 'polypeptide(L)'
;MISERIKSNRLIARFVRKPELFIPLTYHFHIFEKSDENKYVVFLYPREDTRNVKVEEYLQKFLLIHSISSSDITYLLDNDKGITYKIHVSLSFKDSYVNIGVFSEKKGLFKSLPISEDHILSHIIDNLRYLSEEE
;
A
#
# COMPACT_ATOMS: atom_id res chain seq x y z
N MET A 1 -4.82 -5.36 12.22
CA MET A 1 -5.25 -5.58 10.82
C MET A 1 -6.65 -5.05 10.70
N ILE A 2 -6.78 -3.95 9.97
CA ILE A 2 -8.06 -3.37 9.58
C ILE A 2 -8.35 -3.75 8.13
N SER A 3 -9.62 -3.74 7.73
CA SER A 3 -9.99 -4.09 6.36
C SER A 3 -11.27 -3.43 5.91
N GLU A 4 -11.36 -3.17 4.61
CA GLU A 4 -12.57 -2.66 3.97
C GLU A 4 -12.88 -3.40 2.67
N ARG A 5 -14.18 -3.55 2.39
CA ARG A 5 -14.72 -4.17 1.19
C ARG A 5 -15.35 -3.10 0.30
N ILE A 6 -14.93 -3.05 -0.96
CA ILE A 6 -15.48 -2.16 -1.99
C ILE A 6 -15.98 -2.95 -3.19
N LYS A 7 -16.94 -2.37 -3.92
CA LYS A 7 -17.36 -2.91 -5.22
C LYS A 7 -16.17 -2.89 -6.16
N SER A 8 -15.98 -3.98 -6.90
CA SER A 8 -14.91 -4.12 -7.85
C SER A 8 -15.46 -4.03 -9.27
N ASN A 9 -14.70 -3.38 -10.15
CA ASN A 9 -14.88 -3.42 -11.59
C ASN A 9 -13.59 -3.93 -12.26
N ARG A 10 -13.60 -4.03 -13.59
CA ARG A 10 -12.43 -4.51 -14.35
C ARG A 10 -11.21 -3.61 -14.18
N LEU A 11 -11.41 -2.31 -13.99
CA LEU A 11 -10.33 -1.34 -13.82
C LEU A 11 -9.63 -1.55 -12.47
N ILE A 12 -10.40 -1.58 -11.38
CA ILE A 12 -9.90 -1.84 -10.02
C ILE A 12 -9.15 -3.17 -9.98
N ALA A 13 -9.74 -4.24 -10.52
CA ALA A 13 -9.10 -5.57 -10.54
C ALA A 13 -7.75 -5.60 -11.29
N ARG A 14 -7.54 -4.71 -12.27
CA ARG A 14 -6.26 -4.56 -12.98
C ARG A 14 -5.28 -3.67 -12.20
N PHE A 15 -5.77 -2.58 -11.61
CA PHE A 15 -4.96 -1.63 -10.84
C PHE A 15 -4.30 -2.30 -9.64
N VAL A 16 -5.10 -3.00 -8.82
CA VAL A 16 -4.61 -3.63 -7.58
C VAL A 16 -3.64 -4.78 -7.81
N ARG A 17 -3.42 -5.23 -9.05
CA ARG A 17 -2.43 -6.25 -9.43
C ARG A 17 -1.08 -5.68 -9.80
N LYS A 18 -0.97 -4.38 -10.05
CA LYS A 18 0.28 -3.76 -10.50
C LYS A 18 0.88 -2.95 -9.35
N PRO A 19 2.03 -3.37 -8.77
CA PRO A 19 2.70 -2.60 -7.72
C PRO A 19 2.85 -1.12 -8.06
N GLU A 20 3.26 -0.82 -9.29
CA GLU A 20 3.54 0.51 -9.81
C GLU A 20 2.31 1.41 -9.86
N LEU A 21 1.11 0.83 -9.84
CA LEU A 21 -0.16 1.57 -9.78
C LEU A 21 -0.79 1.53 -8.40
N PHE A 22 -0.71 0.39 -7.70
CA PHE A 22 -1.38 0.18 -6.43
C PHE A 22 -0.67 0.85 -5.25
N ILE A 23 0.67 0.77 -5.19
CA ILE A 23 1.43 1.33 -4.08
C ILE A 23 1.30 2.86 -3.99
N PRO A 24 1.31 3.63 -5.10
CA PRO A 24 1.02 5.06 -5.06
C PRO A 24 -0.35 5.44 -4.47
N LEU A 25 -1.34 4.54 -4.48
CA LEU A 25 -2.66 4.82 -3.88
C LEU A 25 -2.59 4.99 -2.36
N THR A 26 -1.50 4.57 -1.73
CA THR A 26 -1.24 4.81 -0.30
C THR A 26 -0.90 6.27 0.00
N TYR A 27 -0.61 7.10 -1.02
CA TYR A 27 -0.08 8.47 -0.95
C TYR A 27 1.30 8.63 -0.29
N HIS A 28 1.75 7.63 0.46
CA HIS A 28 2.95 7.72 1.29
C HIS A 28 4.08 6.83 0.82
N PHE A 29 3.78 5.72 0.14
CA PHE A 29 4.79 4.83 -0.41
C PHE A 29 4.99 5.13 -1.89
N HIS A 30 6.24 5.36 -2.28
CA HIS A 30 6.62 5.65 -3.66
C HIS A 30 7.66 4.65 -4.14
N ILE A 31 7.36 3.98 -5.26
CA ILE A 31 8.30 3.07 -5.91
C ILE A 31 9.40 3.89 -6.57
N PHE A 32 10.65 3.55 -6.26
CA PHE A 32 11.84 4.20 -6.81
C PHE A 32 12.53 3.33 -7.85
N GLU A 33 12.66 2.05 -7.57
CA GLU A 33 13.41 1.11 -8.42
C GLU A 33 12.78 -0.28 -8.35
N LYS A 34 12.74 -0.97 -9.50
CA LYS A 34 12.46 -2.40 -9.55
C LYS A 34 13.77 -3.18 -9.44
N SER A 35 13.98 -3.84 -8.30
CA SER A 35 15.20 -4.61 -8.04
C SER A 35 15.13 -6.04 -8.57
N ASP A 36 13.92 -6.59 -8.70
CA ASP A 36 13.66 -7.95 -9.17
C ASP A 36 12.22 -8.03 -9.75
N GLU A 37 11.83 -9.15 -10.35
CA GLU A 37 10.47 -9.37 -10.87
C GLU A 37 9.43 -9.08 -9.79
N ASN A 38 9.70 -9.51 -8.55
CA ASN A 38 8.79 -9.40 -7.43
C ASN A 38 9.19 -8.43 -6.31
N LYS A 39 10.23 -7.61 -6.53
CA LYS A 39 10.79 -6.74 -5.51
C LYS A 39 11.02 -5.32 -6.00
N TYR A 40 10.72 -4.35 -5.14
CA TYR A 40 10.95 -2.94 -5.41
C TYR A 40 11.62 -2.26 -4.23
N VAL A 41 12.43 -1.25 -4.52
CA VAL A 41 12.84 -0.25 -3.54
C VAL A 41 11.74 0.80 -3.47
N VAL A 42 11.24 1.05 -2.27
CA VAL A 42 10.15 1.98 -1.99
C VAL A 42 10.60 2.97 -0.93
N PHE A 43 10.23 4.23 -1.07
CA PHE A 43 10.42 5.22 -0.01
C PHE A 43 9.09 5.60 0.62
N LEU A 44 9.12 5.69 1.95
CA LEU A 44 8.03 6.23 2.76
C LEU A 44 8.21 7.73 2.93
N TYR A 45 7.16 8.48 2.60
CA TYR A 45 7.01 9.90 2.88
C TYR A 45 5.84 10.10 3.87
N PRO A 46 6.11 10.37 5.16
CA PRO A 46 5.08 10.36 6.21
C PRO A 46 4.26 11.64 6.34
N ARG A 47 4.47 12.63 5.47
CA ARG A 47 3.74 13.90 5.51
C ARG A 47 2.70 13.95 4.41
N GLU A 48 1.62 14.68 4.65
CA GLU A 48 0.59 14.95 3.63
C GLU A 48 0.88 16.21 2.80
N ASP A 49 1.77 17.09 3.27
CA ASP A 49 2.16 18.31 2.56
C ASP A 49 3.67 18.41 2.34
N THR A 50 4.08 19.32 1.47
CA THR A 50 5.49 19.57 1.11
C THR A 50 6.09 20.81 1.79
N ARG A 51 5.41 21.40 2.78
CA ARG A 51 5.86 22.66 3.38
C ARG A 51 7.03 22.38 4.34
N ASN A 52 8.17 23.02 4.10
CA ASN A 52 9.39 22.94 4.93
C ASN A 52 10.02 21.53 5.03
N VAL A 53 9.97 20.76 3.95
CA VAL A 53 10.54 19.40 3.91
C VAL A 53 12.04 19.44 3.67
N LYS A 54 12.79 18.85 4.60
CA LYS A 54 14.18 18.45 4.36
C LYS A 54 14.21 17.01 3.87
N VAL A 55 14.30 16.82 2.56
CA VAL A 55 14.15 15.52 1.87
C VAL A 55 15.00 14.41 2.50
N GLU A 56 16.23 14.73 2.90
CA GLU A 56 17.18 13.80 3.50
C GLU A 56 16.77 13.29 4.90
N GLU A 57 15.96 14.05 5.65
CA GLU A 57 15.56 13.71 7.02
C GLU A 57 14.28 12.85 7.07
N TYR A 58 13.47 12.84 5.99
CA TYR A 58 12.10 12.30 6.03
C TYR A 58 11.85 11.04 5.20
N LEU A 59 12.73 10.72 4.25
CA LEU A 59 12.57 9.52 3.42
C LEU A 59 13.10 8.28 4.14
N GLN A 60 12.22 7.32 4.38
CA GLN A 60 12.61 6.02 4.91
C GLN A 60 12.56 4.98 3.81
N LYS A 61 13.67 4.28 3.58
CA LYS A 61 13.74 3.20 2.58
C LYS A 61 13.05 1.94 3.11
N PHE A 62 12.25 1.32 2.25
CA PHE A 62 11.60 0.03 2.43
C PHE A 62 11.95 -0.88 1.25
N LEU A 63 12.00 -2.18 1.52
CA LEU A 63 11.94 -3.22 0.50
C LEU A 63 10.48 -3.67 0.38
N LEU A 64 9.90 -3.49 -0.81
CA LEU A 64 8.63 -4.07 -1.17
C LEU A 64 8.85 -5.44 -1.77
N ILE A 65 8.21 -6.46 -1.23
CA ILE A 65 8.07 -7.79 -1.83
C ILE A 65 6.58 -8.00 -2.10
N HIS A 66 6.25 -8.42 -3.31
CA HIS A 66 4.87 -8.72 -3.65
C HIS A 66 4.66 -10.16 -4.15
N SER A 67 3.46 -10.67 -3.91
CA SER A 67 2.99 -11.97 -4.38
C SER A 67 1.58 -11.82 -4.93
N ILE A 68 1.34 -12.36 -6.12
CA ILE A 68 0.06 -12.29 -6.82
C ILE A 68 -0.38 -13.71 -7.15
N SER A 69 -1.57 -14.07 -6.69
CA SER A 69 -2.29 -15.29 -7.09
C SER A 69 -3.53 -14.93 -7.92
N SER A 70 -4.36 -15.93 -8.23
CA SER A 70 -5.61 -15.71 -8.96
C SER A 70 -6.60 -14.85 -8.18
N SER A 71 -6.71 -15.02 -6.87
CA SER A 71 -7.66 -14.28 -6.02
C SER A 71 -7.00 -13.35 -5.01
N ASP A 72 -5.73 -13.55 -4.68
CA ASP A 72 -5.11 -12.87 -3.54
C ASP A 72 -3.79 -12.21 -3.94
N ILE A 73 -3.55 -11.05 -3.35
CA ILE A 73 -2.38 -10.23 -3.60
C ILE A 73 -1.85 -9.77 -2.26
N THR A 74 -0.55 -9.91 -2.06
CA THR A 74 0.13 -9.42 -0.87
C THR A 74 1.24 -8.48 -1.26
N TYR A 75 1.26 -7.30 -0.65
CA TYR A 75 2.34 -6.34 -0.68
C TYR A 75 2.96 -6.25 0.71
N LEU A 76 4.22 -6.64 0.85
CA LEU A 76 4.98 -6.62 2.10
C LEU A 76 6.08 -5.57 2.00
N LEU A 77 5.97 -4.50 2.78
CA LEU A 77 6.94 -3.42 2.90
C LEU A 77 7.69 -3.61 4.22
N ASP A 78 8.99 -3.87 4.16
CA ASP A 78 9.84 -4.04 5.35
C ASP A 78 11.04 -3.08 5.30
N ASN A 79 11.49 -2.59 6.45
CA ASN A 79 12.69 -1.76 6.54
C ASN A 79 13.70 -2.27 7.57
N ASP A 80 14.93 -1.78 7.43
CA ASP A 80 16.05 -2.06 8.31
C ASP A 80 15.84 -1.63 9.78
N LYS A 81 14.86 -0.75 10.03
CA LYS A 81 14.43 -0.29 11.36
C LYS A 81 13.38 -1.21 11.99
N GLY A 82 13.04 -2.33 11.38
CA GLY A 82 12.09 -3.31 11.89
C GLY A 82 10.64 -2.84 11.87
N ILE A 83 10.28 -1.95 10.95
CA ILE A 83 8.90 -1.56 10.65
C ILE A 83 8.44 -2.35 9.44
N THR A 84 7.30 -3.00 9.56
CA THR A 84 6.70 -3.80 8.49
C THR A 84 5.27 -3.32 8.24
N TYR A 85 4.90 -3.09 6.98
CA TYR A 85 3.51 -2.94 6.54
C TYR A 85 3.17 -4.08 5.59
N LYS A 86 1.99 -4.66 5.76
CA LYS A 86 1.42 -5.68 4.90
C LYS A 86 0.07 -5.21 4.40
N ILE A 87 -0.06 -5.07 3.09
CA ILE A 87 -1.33 -4.79 2.43
C ILE A 87 -1.78 -6.06 1.72
N HIS A 88 -2.95 -6.58 2.10
CA HIS A 88 -3.55 -7.76 1.51
C HIS A 88 -4.76 -7.36 0.68
N VAL A 89 -4.85 -7.84 -0.55
CA VAL A 89 -5.99 -7.61 -1.44
C VAL A 89 -6.57 -8.96 -1.84
N SER A 90 -7.86 -9.17 -1.59
CA SER A 90 -8.60 -10.36 -2.01
C SER A 90 -9.68 -9.99 -3.02
N LEU A 91 -9.74 -10.71 -4.13
CA LEU A 91 -10.62 -10.48 -5.27
C LEU A 91 -11.69 -11.58 -5.31
N SER A 92 -12.95 -11.21 -5.09
CA SER A 92 -14.09 -12.09 -5.34
C SER A 92 -14.68 -11.80 -6.72
N PHE A 93 -14.36 -12.66 -7.70
CA PHE A 93 -14.93 -12.56 -9.05
C PHE A 93 -16.43 -12.87 -9.08
N LYS A 94 -16.90 -13.77 -8.20
CA LYS A 94 -18.33 -14.11 -8.10
C LYS A 94 -19.15 -12.95 -7.56
N ASP A 95 -18.65 -12.34 -6.49
CA ASP A 95 -19.41 -11.29 -5.81
C ASP A 95 -19.13 -9.91 -6.42
N SER A 96 -18.10 -9.77 -7.26
CA SER A 96 -17.64 -8.49 -7.80
C SER A 96 -17.21 -7.50 -6.71
N TYR A 97 -16.43 -7.99 -5.73
CA TYR A 97 -15.86 -7.16 -4.68
C TYR A 97 -14.36 -7.36 -4.54
N VAL A 98 -13.72 -6.33 -4.00
CA VAL A 98 -12.33 -6.31 -3.55
C VAL A 98 -12.36 -6.10 -2.03
N ASN A 99 -11.64 -6.93 -1.30
CA ASN A 99 -11.37 -6.72 0.13
C ASN A 99 -9.91 -6.33 0.31
N ILE A 100 -9.66 -5.18 0.94
CA ILE A 100 -8.31 -4.67 1.19
C ILE A 100 -8.10 -4.62 2.69
N GLY A 101 -7.03 -5.26 3.15
CA GLY A 101 -6.60 -5.24 4.54
C GLY A 101 -5.23 -4.62 4.69
N VAL A 102 -5.04 -3.82 5.73
CA VAL A 102 -3.74 -3.25 6.09
C VAL A 102 -3.37 -3.73 7.49
N PHE A 103 -2.14 -4.20 7.63
CA PHE A 103 -1.52 -4.59 8.87
C PHE A 103 -0.14 -3.96 8.95
N SER A 104 0.26 -3.60 10.16
CA SER A 104 1.57 -3.05 10.45
C SER A 104 2.12 -3.67 11.72
N GLU A 105 3.42 -3.90 11.72
CA GLU A 105 4.17 -4.37 12.88
C GLU A 105 5.40 -3.51 13.06
N LYS A 106 5.81 -3.36 14.31
CA LYS A 106 7.08 -2.73 14.64
C LYS A 106 7.80 -3.49 15.74
N LYS A 107 9.06 -3.82 15.48
CA LYS A 107 9.94 -4.45 16.47
C LYS A 107 10.68 -3.36 17.24
N GLY A 108 10.43 -3.24 18.55
CA GLY A 108 11.14 -2.33 19.47
C GLY A 108 10.23 -1.51 20.38
N LEU A 109 10.74 -1.08 21.54
CA LEU A 109 9.91 -0.68 22.69
C LEU A 109 9.36 0.76 22.72
N PHE A 110 9.79 1.72 21.89
CA PHE A 110 9.47 3.15 22.15
C PHE A 110 9.27 4.07 20.95
N LYS A 111 8.66 3.61 19.85
CA LYS A 111 8.40 4.51 18.71
C LYS A 111 7.06 4.20 18.05
N SER A 112 6.19 5.19 17.89
CA SER A 112 4.96 5.08 17.07
C SER A 112 5.30 4.67 15.63
N LEU A 113 4.34 4.05 14.95
CA LEU A 113 4.42 3.87 13.49
C LEU A 113 4.42 5.26 12.83
N PRO A 114 5.23 5.49 11.78
CA PRO A 114 5.22 6.77 11.08
C PRO A 114 3.86 7.14 10.51
N ILE A 115 3.06 6.14 10.11
CA ILE A 115 1.72 6.28 9.55
C ILE A 115 0.86 5.13 10.08
N SER A 116 -0.39 5.41 10.42
CA SER A 116 -1.32 4.40 10.91
C SER A 116 -1.96 3.59 9.77
N GLU A 117 -2.41 2.39 10.09
CA GLU A 117 -3.02 1.46 9.13
C GLU A 117 -4.28 2.05 8.50
N ASP A 118 -5.11 2.71 9.33
CA ASP A 118 -6.39 3.32 8.95
C ASP A 118 -6.21 4.44 7.95
N HIS A 119 -5.15 5.22 8.12
CA HIS A 119 -4.81 6.29 7.20
C HIS A 119 -4.33 5.76 5.83
N ILE A 120 -3.52 4.70 5.82
CA ILE A 120 -3.12 4.05 4.56
C ILE A 120 -4.35 3.44 3.87
N LEU A 121 -5.21 2.75 4.63
CA LEU A 121 -6.41 2.12 4.07
C LEU A 121 -7.36 3.16 3.50
N SER A 122 -7.61 4.28 4.21
CA SER A 122 -8.51 5.33 3.72
C SER A 122 -8.04 5.89 2.38
N HIS A 123 -6.74 6.19 2.22
CA HIS A 123 -6.19 6.68 0.95
C HIS A 123 -6.40 5.69 -0.18
N ILE A 124 -6.12 4.40 0.05
CA ILE A 124 -6.32 3.37 -0.99
C ILE A 124 -7.80 3.32 -1.39
N ILE A 125 -8.70 3.28 -0.41
CA ILE A 125 -10.14 3.15 -0.65
C ILE A 125 -10.69 4.37 -1.38
N ASP A 126 -10.35 5.58 -0.95
CA ASP A 126 -10.81 6.81 -1.60
C ASP A 126 -10.37 6.85 -3.07
N ASN A 127 -9.09 6.58 -3.34
CA ASN A 127 -8.58 6.52 -4.72
C ASN A 127 -9.27 5.44 -5.56
N LEU A 128 -9.53 4.25 -5.00
CA LEU A 128 -10.22 3.20 -5.75
C LEU A 128 -11.71 3.49 -5.96
N ARG A 129 -12.36 4.23 -5.06
CA ARG A 129 -13.75 4.67 -5.22
C ARG A 129 -13.89 5.67 -6.36
N TYR A 130 -12.96 6.60 -6.52
CA TYR A 130 -12.91 7.47 -7.72
C TYR A 130 -12.90 6.65 -9.02
N LEU A 131 -12.14 5.54 -9.06
CA LEU A 131 -12.10 4.64 -10.21
C LEU A 131 -13.39 3.81 -10.42
N SER A 132 -14.30 3.80 -9.45
CA SER A 132 -15.60 3.13 -9.53
C SER A 132 -16.74 4.04 -9.98
N GLU A 133 -16.57 5.36 -9.86
CA GLU A 133 -17.58 6.38 -10.20
C GLU A 133 -17.52 6.81 -11.68
N GLU A 134 -16.46 6.45 -12.41
CA GLU A 134 -16.30 6.75 -13.85
C GLU A 134 -16.93 5.70 -14.80
N GLU A 135 -17.84 4.84 -14.31
CA GLU A 135 -18.67 3.91 -15.11
C GLU A 135 -20.17 4.28 -15.05
#